data_AF-A0A916G9D5-F1
#
_entry.id   AF-A0A916G9D5-F1
#
_cell.length_a   1.000
_cell.length_b   1.000
_cell.length_c   1.000
_cell.angle_alpha   90.00
_cell.angle_beta   90.00
_cell.angle_gamma   90.00
#
_symmetry.space_group_name_H-M   'P 1'
#
loop_
_entity.id
_entity.type
_entity.pdbx_description
1 polymer ?
#
loop_
_entity_poly.entity_id
_entity_poly.type
_entity_poly.pdbx_seq_one_letter_code
_entity_poly.pdbx_strand_id
1 'polypeptide(L)' 'MSKKNYDESSFRVLKGLEPVRERPGMYTRTDSPTHIVQEVIDN' A
#
# COMPACT_ATOMS: atom_id res chain seq x y z
N MET A 1 9.62 -10.99 30.25
CA MET A 1 9.44 -10.57 28.84
C MET A 1 8.44 -9.43 28.83
N SER A 2 8.84 -8.25 28.33
CA SER A 2 7.93 -7.10 28.21
C SER A 2 6.79 -7.46 27.26
N LYS A 3 5.53 -7.40 27.73
CA LYS A 3 4.36 -7.58 26.87
C LYS A 3 4.39 -6.44 25.86
N LYS A 4 4.44 -6.75 24.55
CA LYS A 4 4.13 -5.74 23.53
C LYS A 4 2.74 -5.21 23.85
N ASN A 5 2.64 -3.92 24.17
CA ASN A 5 1.36 -3.27 24.36
C ASN A 5 0.60 -3.37 23.03
N TYR A 6 -0.37 -4.28 23.00
CA TYR A 6 -1.31 -4.42 21.91
C TYR A 6 -2.60 -3.75 22.36
N ASP A 7 -2.73 -2.49 21.98
CA ASP A 7 -3.83 -1.61 22.31
C ASP A 7 -4.30 -0.87 21.05
N GLU A 8 -5.27 0.02 21.20
CA GLU A 8 -5.82 0.82 20.11
C GLU A 8 -4.77 1.61 19.31
N SER A 9 -3.67 2.01 19.93
CA SER A 9 -2.58 2.74 19.26
C SER A 9 -1.78 1.86 18.29
N SER A 10 -1.92 0.53 18.39
CA SER A 10 -1.30 -0.43 17.47
C SER A 10 -1.97 -0.46 16.10
N PHE A 11 -3.15 0.16 15.94
CA PHE A 11 -3.84 0.26 14.67
C PHE A 11 -3.46 1.56 13.97
N ARG A 12 -3.07 1.44 12.70
CA ARG A 12 -2.75 2.59 11.85
C ARG A 12 -3.70 2.63 10.67
N VAL A 13 -4.34 3.79 10.50
CA VAL A 13 -5.14 4.10 9.31
C VAL A 13 -4.24 4.81 8.31
N LEU A 14 -4.02 4.17 7.16
CA LEU A 14 -3.28 4.75 6.05
C LEU A 14 -4.19 5.73 5.29
N LYS A 15 -3.66 6.92 4.96
CA LYS A 15 -4.42 8.00 4.32
C LYS A 15 -3.88 8.34 2.94
N GLY A 16 -4.75 8.86 2.07
CA GLY A 16 -4.38 9.27 0.72
C GLY A 16 -3.75 8.11 -0.08
N LEU A 17 -2.53 8.31 -0.56
CA LEU A 17 -1.79 7.31 -1.34
C LEU A 17 -0.85 6.42 -0.51
N GLU A 18 -0.86 6.54 0.82
CA GLU A 18 -0.08 5.66 1.70
C GLU A 18 -0.39 4.16 1.49
N PRO A 19 -1.66 3.72 1.31
CA PRO A 19 -1.96 2.31 1.03
C PRO A 19 -1.28 1.81 -0.25
N VAL A 20 -1.26 2.65 -1.29
CA VAL A 20 -0.67 2.31 -2.60
C VAL A 20 0.84 2.19 -2.48
N ARG A 21 1.48 3.07 -1.70
CA ARG A 21 2.93 3.05 -1.47
C ARG A 21 3.37 1.89 -0.59
N GLU A 22 2.60 1.57 0.46
CA GLU A 22 2.96 0.47 1.37
C GLU A 22 2.63 -0.91 0.80
N ARG A 23 1.59 -1.02 -0.04
CA ARG A 23 1.17 -2.28 -0.65
C ARG A 23 0.96 -2.14 -2.16
N PRO A 24 2.02 -1.82 -2.93
CA PRO A 24 1.89 -1.56 -4.36
C PRO A 24 1.37 -2.76 -5.15
N GLY A 25 1.68 -3.99 -4.73
CA GLY A 25 1.19 -5.22 -5.38
C GLY A 25 -0.33 -5.40 -5.36
N MET A 26 -1.05 -4.66 -4.51
CA MET A 26 -2.52 -4.64 -4.53
C MET A 26 -3.08 -3.73 -5.64
N TYR A 27 -2.30 -2.77 -6.12
CA TYR A 27 -2.74 -1.69 -7.03
C TYR A 27 -2.03 -1.71 -8.38
N THR A 28 -0.88 -2.35 -8.49
CA THR A 28 -0.16 -2.50 -9.75
C THR A 28 0.63 -3.79 -9.81
N ARG A 29 0.93 -4.22 -11.03
CA ARG A 29 1.98 -5.21 -11.30
C ARG A 29 3.33 -4.67 -10.82
N THR A 30 3.98 -5.39 -9.92
CA THR A 30 5.27 -5.00 -9.31
C THR A 30 6.49 -5.63 -9.98
N ASP A 31 6.27 -6.55 -10.92
CA ASP A 31 7.28 -7.17 -11.77
C ASP A 31 7.74 -6.25 -12.90
N SER A 32 6.86 -5.34 -13.36
CA SER A 32 7.16 -4.41 -14.44
C SER A 32 6.35 -3.10 -14.34
N PRO A 33 6.95 -1.95 -14.69
CA PRO A 33 6.25 -0.65 -14.70
C PRO A 33 5.18 -0.53 -15.81
N THR A 34 5.11 -1.48 -16.74
CA THR A 34 4.22 -1.41 -17.91
C THR A 34 2.76 -1.20 -17.54
N HIS A 35 2.30 -1.79 -16.43
CA HIS A 35 0.91 -1.64 -15.99
C HIS A 35 0.52 -0.18 -15.73
N ILE A 36 1.38 0.59 -15.06
CA ILE A 36 1.10 2.01 -14.78
C ILE A 36 1.03 2.82 -16.09
N VAL A 37 1.87 2.49 -17.08
CA VAL A 37 1.83 3.15 -18.39
C VAL A 37 0.54 2.81 -19.14
N GLN A 38 0.09 1.55 -19.08
CA GLN A 38 -1.18 1.12 -19.67
C GLN A 38 -2.36 1.88 -19.08
N GLU A 39 -2.44 2.00 -17.76
CA GLU A 39 -3.51 2.76 -17.08
C GLU A 39 -3.59 4.21 -17.59
N VAL A 40 -2.46 4.86 -17.91
CA VAL A 40 -2.46 6.22 -18.47
C VAL A 40 -2.97 6.26 -19.91
N ILE A 41 -2.70 5.22 -20.70
CA ILE A 41 -3.15 5.09 -22.10
C ILE A 41 -4.65 4.77 -22.17
N ASP A 42 -5.16 3.95 -21.25
CA ASP A 42 -6.52 3.45 -21.25
C ASP A 42 -7.56 4.47 -20.75
N ASN A 43 -7.12 5.53 -20.06
CA ASN A 43 -7.95 6.66 -19.62
C ASN A 43 -8.33 7.60 -20.76
#